data_AF-A0A3P1ZAE4-F1
#
_entry.id   AF-A0A3P1ZAE4-F1
#
_cell.length_a   1.000
_cell.length_b   1.000
_cell.length_c   1.000
_cell.angle_alpha   90.00
_cell.angle_beta   90.00
_cell.angle_gamma   90.00
#
_symmetry.space_group_name_H-M   'P 1'
#
loop_
_entity.id
_entity.type
_entity.pdbx_description
1 polymer ?
#
loop_
_entity_poly.entity_id
_entity_poly.type
_entity_poly.pdbx_seq_one_letter_code
_entity_poly.pdbx_strand_id
1 'polypeptide(L)'
;MKTFRHLLCLCLLLFPLAGKAQWQPVQEQEDNNTPEHAQLISNMSRVTGELGKTLGQERDAYDYYKIVLEDDGKVELAWSLPATQAHYWIELFEAKDGLGNLRGGKHIKSEETQSAVTHTFSCDGLAKGTYYVRLYMQQKFGGYTLDYKHVPPSLTNDPEPNDKPETAVKLNSGKQVSGRLGYRYHDYTDKYDHYKIVLEDDGKVELAWSLTATQAHYWIELYEDKDGLGSQRGSKHISAEETKNAAIHTFSCDGLAKGTYYVRLYMQQNFGGYTLDYKHVPSTFKNDAESNDKPEKAVLLNSGKQVSGRLGYSYHGYTDQHDYYKVVLEDDGKVEFAWSLPATQAHYWIELFEAKDGLGSQRGSKHISA
;
A
#
# COMPACT_ATOMS: atom_id res chain seq x y z
N MET A 1 -42.38 52.08 35.77
CA MET A 1 -41.80 51.68 34.47
C MET A 1 -40.34 51.34 34.68
N LYS A 2 -39.92 50.17 34.20
CA LYS A 2 -38.75 49.40 34.65
C LYS A 2 -37.41 50.02 34.25
N THR A 3 -36.47 50.01 35.18
CA THR A 3 -35.04 50.31 35.01
C THR A 3 -34.30 49.16 34.33
N PHE A 4 -33.54 49.42 33.27
CA PHE A 4 -32.64 48.47 32.62
C PHE A 4 -31.28 48.46 33.35
N ARG A 5 -30.89 47.30 33.90
CA ARG A 5 -29.51 47.00 34.31
C ARG A 5 -28.85 46.18 33.21
N HIS A 6 -27.72 46.66 32.68
CA HIS A 6 -26.86 45.90 31.77
C HIS A 6 -26.14 44.80 32.56
N LEU A 7 -26.33 43.55 32.16
CA LEU A 7 -25.54 42.41 32.64
C LEU A 7 -24.40 42.17 31.63
N LEU A 8 -23.17 42.34 32.09
CA LEU A 8 -21.95 42.06 31.33
C LEU A 8 -21.83 40.52 31.18
N CYS A 9 -22.02 40.00 29.97
CA CYS A 9 -21.86 38.58 29.68
C CYS A 9 -20.37 38.27 29.51
N LEU A 10 -19.74 37.74 30.55
CA LEU A 10 -18.37 37.24 30.50
C LEU A 10 -18.36 35.88 29.77
N CYS A 11 -18.08 35.88 28.47
CA CYS A 11 -17.81 34.65 27.73
C CYS A 11 -16.48 34.05 28.23
N LEU A 12 -16.56 33.07 29.13
CA LEU A 12 -15.47 32.14 29.40
C LEU A 12 -15.26 31.28 28.15
N LEU A 13 -14.25 31.61 27.36
CA LEU A 13 -13.67 30.71 26.37
C LEU A 13 -13.06 29.51 27.10
N LEU A 14 -13.79 28.41 27.17
CA LEU A 14 -13.28 27.11 27.55
C LEU A 14 -12.34 26.62 26.45
N PHE A 15 -11.04 26.81 26.66
CA PHE A 15 -10.02 26.04 25.94
C PHE A 15 -10.14 24.57 26.39
N PRO A 16 -10.23 23.58 25.47
CA PRO A 16 -10.14 22.19 25.87
C PRO A 16 -8.71 21.92 26.37
N LEU A 17 -8.57 21.76 27.68
CA LEU A 17 -7.42 21.07 28.27
C LEU A 17 -7.33 19.69 27.61
N ALA A 18 -6.18 19.37 27.01
CA ALA A 18 -5.88 18.04 26.51
C ALA A 18 -6.01 17.02 27.65
N GLY A 19 -7.18 16.37 27.75
CA GLY A 19 -7.44 15.34 28.74
C GLY A 19 -6.52 14.15 28.48
N LYS A 20 -5.83 13.67 29.53
CA LYS A 20 -5.20 12.35 29.48
C LYS A 20 -6.29 11.35 29.09
N ALA A 21 -6.02 10.50 28.08
CA ALA A 21 -6.97 9.48 27.67
C ALA A 21 -7.38 8.65 28.90
N GLN A 22 -8.67 8.64 29.23
CA GLN A 22 -9.20 7.98 30.41
C GLN A 22 -9.70 6.59 30.00
N TRP A 23 -9.22 5.57 30.71
CA TRP A 23 -9.68 4.19 30.55
C TRP A 23 -11.15 4.06 30.93
N GLN A 24 -11.91 3.32 30.14
CA GLN A 24 -13.30 2.96 30.45
C GLN A 24 -13.29 1.76 31.41
N PRO A 25 -13.76 1.90 32.66
CA PRO A 25 -13.79 0.79 33.60
C PRO A 25 -14.80 -0.25 33.15
N VAL A 26 -14.39 -1.51 33.15
CA VAL A 26 -15.21 -2.68 32.87
C VAL A 26 -15.03 -3.65 34.04
N GLN A 27 -16.12 -4.18 34.58
CA GLN A 27 -16.06 -5.28 35.53
C GLN A 27 -16.15 -6.59 34.76
N GLU A 28 -15.35 -7.59 35.15
CA GLU A 28 -15.48 -8.93 34.59
C GLU A 28 -16.90 -9.49 34.80
N GLN A 29 -17.34 -10.37 33.91
CA GLN A 29 -18.61 -11.08 34.00
C GLN A 29 -18.38 -12.58 33.84
N GLU A 30 -18.76 -13.33 34.86
CA GLU A 30 -18.71 -14.79 34.87
C GLU A 30 -20.02 -15.40 34.37
N ASP A 31 -20.04 -16.58 33.74
CA ASP A 31 -18.87 -17.41 33.38
C ASP A 31 -18.17 -16.88 32.11
N ASN A 32 -16.85 -16.71 32.12
CA ASN A 32 -16.03 -16.39 30.94
C ASN A 32 -14.86 -17.39 30.75
N ASN A 33 -14.95 -18.59 31.32
CA ASN A 33 -13.87 -19.59 31.34
C ASN A 33 -13.61 -20.31 30.00
N THR A 34 -14.35 -19.95 28.95
CA THR A 34 -14.19 -20.51 27.61
C THR A 34 -14.20 -19.42 26.53
N PRO A 35 -13.61 -19.67 25.35
CA PRO A 35 -13.69 -18.75 24.21
C PRO A 35 -15.13 -18.41 23.80
N GLU A 36 -16.04 -19.38 23.92
CA GLU A 36 -17.46 -19.24 23.58
C GLU A 36 -18.20 -18.32 24.55
N HIS A 37 -17.76 -18.27 25.81
CA HIS A 37 -18.29 -17.38 26.85
C HIS A 37 -17.47 -16.10 27.05
N ALA A 38 -16.50 -15.83 26.17
CA ALA A 38 -15.59 -14.71 26.34
C ALA A 38 -16.30 -13.35 26.40
N GLN A 39 -15.99 -12.56 27.42
CA GLN A 39 -16.58 -11.23 27.59
C GLN A 39 -16.03 -10.26 26.53
N LEU A 40 -16.92 -9.60 25.78
CA LEU A 40 -16.53 -8.55 24.83
C LEU A 40 -16.02 -7.30 25.56
N ILE A 41 -14.80 -6.86 25.23
CA ILE A 41 -14.24 -5.59 25.72
C ILE A 41 -13.85 -4.70 24.55
N SER A 42 -14.03 -3.39 24.72
CA SER A 42 -13.81 -2.38 23.66
C SER A 42 -12.46 -1.70 23.80
N ASN A 43 -11.99 -1.04 22.74
CA ASN A 43 -10.76 -0.25 22.78
C ASN A 43 -10.79 0.77 23.93
N MET A 44 -9.65 0.96 24.61
CA MET A 44 -9.51 1.83 25.78
C MET A 44 -10.29 1.36 27.03
N SER A 45 -10.54 0.05 27.15
CA SER A 45 -11.13 -0.54 28.36
C SER A 45 -10.07 -0.90 29.40
N ARG A 46 -10.42 -0.73 30.68
CA ARG A 46 -9.73 -1.29 31.84
C ARG A 46 -10.67 -2.27 32.51
N VAL A 47 -10.40 -3.56 32.36
CA VAL A 47 -11.13 -4.61 33.05
C VAL A 47 -10.58 -4.76 34.46
N THR A 48 -11.45 -4.95 35.44
CA THR A 48 -11.08 -5.45 36.78
C THR A 48 -11.69 -6.83 36.93
N GLY A 49 -10.85 -7.79 37.30
CA GLY A 49 -11.27 -9.17 37.43
C GLY A 49 -10.54 -9.96 38.51
N GLU A 50 -10.85 -11.24 38.64
CA GLU A 50 -10.38 -12.18 39.64
C GLU A 50 -10.23 -13.57 39.03
N LEU A 51 -9.08 -14.20 39.26
CA LEU A 51 -8.81 -15.59 38.86
C LEU A 51 -8.65 -16.47 40.10
N GLY A 52 -8.92 -17.77 39.94
CA GLY A 52 -8.54 -18.82 40.88
C GLY A 52 -9.50 -19.01 42.04
N LYS A 53 -10.64 -18.33 42.03
CA LYS A 53 -11.71 -18.58 43.00
C LYS A 53 -12.50 -19.81 42.59
N THR A 54 -13.09 -20.49 43.57
CA THR A 54 -14.01 -21.59 43.29
C THR A 54 -15.41 -21.01 43.15
N LEU A 55 -15.98 -21.08 41.95
CA LEU A 55 -17.35 -20.68 41.65
C LEU A 55 -18.19 -21.95 41.46
N GLY A 56 -18.93 -22.35 42.50
CA GLY A 56 -19.67 -23.60 42.49
C GLY A 56 -18.77 -24.84 42.60
N GLN A 57 -18.77 -25.73 41.60
CA GLN A 57 -17.93 -26.94 41.57
C GLN A 57 -16.62 -26.78 40.76
N GLU A 58 -16.47 -25.67 40.03
CA GLU A 58 -15.32 -25.44 39.15
C GLU A 58 -14.42 -24.33 39.70
N ARG A 59 -13.11 -24.48 39.46
CA ARG A 59 -12.13 -23.43 39.72
C ARG A 59 -12.12 -22.53 38.50
N ASP A 60 -12.46 -21.27 38.69
CA ASP A 60 -12.21 -20.25 37.69
C ASP A 60 -10.68 -20.16 37.52
N ALA A 61 -10.20 -20.62 36.38
CA ALA A 61 -8.77 -20.74 36.09
C ALA A 61 -8.38 -19.96 34.83
N TYR A 62 -9.38 -19.51 34.08
CA TYR A 62 -9.26 -18.90 32.79
C TYR A 62 -10.26 -17.75 32.69
N ASP A 63 -9.79 -16.60 32.26
CA ASP A 63 -10.64 -15.54 31.79
C ASP A 63 -10.41 -15.36 30.30
N TYR A 64 -11.49 -15.47 29.53
CA TYR A 64 -11.48 -15.14 28.12
C TYR A 64 -12.16 -13.80 27.87
N TYR A 65 -11.46 -12.93 27.16
CA TYR A 65 -11.97 -11.67 26.65
C TYR A 65 -11.97 -11.68 25.14
N LYS A 66 -13.07 -11.22 24.54
CA LYS A 66 -13.19 -11.03 23.09
C LYS A 66 -12.92 -9.57 22.75
N ILE A 67 -12.09 -9.32 21.75
CA ILE A 67 -11.86 -8.00 21.18
C ILE A 67 -12.14 -8.02 19.68
N VAL A 68 -12.66 -6.90 19.16
CA VAL A 68 -12.90 -6.71 17.74
C VAL A 68 -12.06 -5.54 17.27
N LEU A 69 -11.13 -5.81 16.37
CA LEU A 69 -10.35 -4.81 15.65
C LEU A 69 -11.19 -4.37 14.45
N GLU A 70 -11.63 -3.12 14.46
CA GLU A 70 -12.39 -2.53 13.33
C GLU A 70 -11.50 -2.10 12.16
N ASP A 71 -10.20 -1.99 12.42
CA ASP A 71 -9.14 -1.67 11.48
C ASP A 71 -7.91 -2.53 11.81
N ASP A 72 -6.96 -2.63 10.89
CA ASP A 72 -5.68 -3.29 11.15
C ASP A 72 -4.93 -2.62 12.32
N GLY A 73 -3.81 -3.20 12.72
CA GLY A 73 -2.82 -2.52 13.56
C GLY A 73 -2.31 -3.34 14.73
N LYS A 74 -2.10 -2.65 15.84
CA LYS A 74 -1.41 -3.17 17.01
C LYS A 74 -2.36 -3.30 18.20
N VAL A 75 -2.31 -4.44 18.86
CA VAL A 75 -2.92 -4.66 20.18
C VAL A 75 -1.87 -4.42 21.25
N GLU A 76 -2.19 -3.57 22.21
CA GLU A 76 -1.43 -3.31 23.43
C GLU A 76 -2.25 -3.76 24.64
N LEU A 77 -1.69 -4.66 25.43
CA LEU A 77 -2.26 -5.13 26.69
C LEU A 77 -1.33 -4.70 27.83
N ALA A 78 -1.90 -4.13 28.87
CA ALA A 78 -1.20 -3.90 30.12
C ALA A 78 -2.01 -4.48 31.28
N TRP A 79 -1.38 -5.16 32.22
CA TRP A 79 -2.09 -5.72 33.36
C TRP A 79 -1.30 -5.58 34.64
N SER A 80 -2.03 -5.48 35.74
CA SER A 80 -1.45 -5.35 37.07
C SER A 80 -2.07 -6.37 38.00
N LEU A 81 -1.25 -6.85 38.92
CA LEU A 81 -1.64 -7.85 39.91
C LEU A 81 -1.46 -7.25 41.32
N PRO A 82 -2.38 -7.51 42.26
CA PRO A 82 -2.16 -7.22 43.66
C PRO A 82 -0.99 -8.09 44.17
N ALA A 83 -0.26 -7.56 45.14
CA ALA A 83 0.91 -8.17 45.78
C ALA A 83 0.62 -9.58 46.33
N THR A 84 0.74 -10.59 45.47
CA THR A 84 0.55 -12.01 45.77
C THR A 84 1.50 -12.83 44.89
N GLN A 85 2.09 -13.90 45.44
CA GLN A 85 2.92 -14.80 44.62
C GLN A 85 1.98 -15.66 43.75
N ALA A 86 1.95 -15.44 42.44
CA ALA A 86 1.12 -16.23 41.53
C ALA A 86 1.75 -16.28 40.12
N HIS A 87 1.37 -17.31 39.36
CA HIS A 87 1.91 -17.55 38.02
C HIS A 87 0.79 -17.30 37.00
N TYR A 88 0.99 -16.30 36.14
CA TYR A 88 0.01 -15.87 35.17
C TYR A 88 0.56 -15.90 33.75
N TRP A 89 -0.35 -16.13 32.83
CA TRP A 89 -0.11 -16.04 31.40
C TRP A 89 -1.17 -15.14 30.79
N ILE A 90 -0.73 -14.30 29.87
CA ILE A 90 -1.62 -13.61 28.94
C ILE A 90 -1.25 -14.01 27.53
N GLU A 91 -2.25 -14.35 26.74
CA GLU A 91 -2.09 -14.81 25.36
C GLU A 91 -3.14 -14.16 24.48
N LEU A 92 -2.76 -13.86 23.25
CA LEU A 92 -3.63 -13.31 22.22
C LEU A 92 -3.80 -14.34 21.10
N PHE A 93 -5.04 -14.72 20.85
CA PHE A 93 -5.43 -15.67 19.82
C PHE A 93 -6.30 -15.00 18.77
N GLU A 94 -6.26 -15.51 17.55
CA GLU A 94 -7.30 -15.23 16.57
C GLU A 94 -8.57 -16.03 16.90
N ALA A 95 -9.73 -15.52 16.51
CA ALA A 95 -10.98 -16.27 16.66
C ALA A 95 -11.31 -17.13 15.42
N LYS A 96 -11.14 -18.45 15.47
CA LYS A 96 -11.47 -19.37 14.37
C LYS A 96 -12.33 -20.52 14.90
N ASP A 97 -13.66 -20.40 14.80
CA ASP A 97 -14.63 -21.34 15.37
C ASP A 97 -14.31 -21.71 16.85
N GLY A 98 -13.89 -20.71 17.65
CA GLY A 98 -13.27 -20.89 18.96
C GLY A 98 -11.86 -20.27 18.98
N LEU A 99 -10.90 -20.89 19.67
CA LEU A 99 -9.49 -20.46 19.61
C LEU A 99 -8.84 -20.88 18.30
N GLY A 100 -8.41 -19.88 17.54
CA GLY A 100 -7.55 -20.05 16.37
C GLY A 100 -6.07 -19.97 16.73
N ASN A 101 -5.29 -19.42 15.80
CA ASN A 101 -3.84 -19.33 15.95
C ASN A 101 -3.44 -18.43 17.12
N LEU A 102 -2.44 -18.85 17.90
CA LEU A 102 -1.77 -17.98 18.86
C LEU A 102 -0.96 -16.92 18.10
N ARG A 103 -1.24 -15.64 18.35
CA ARG A 103 -0.50 -14.51 17.77
C ARG A 103 0.67 -14.06 18.63
N GLY A 104 0.56 -14.26 19.93
CA GLY A 104 1.65 -14.05 20.86
C GLY A 104 1.15 -14.17 22.29
N GLY A 105 2.08 -14.25 23.21
CA GLY A 105 1.75 -14.30 24.63
C GLY A 105 2.95 -13.93 25.47
N LYS A 106 2.68 -13.63 26.73
CA LYS A 106 3.70 -13.35 27.73
C LYS A 106 3.40 -14.15 28.98
N HIS A 107 4.40 -14.93 29.38
CA HIS A 107 4.39 -15.67 30.63
C HIS A 107 5.13 -14.87 31.70
N ILE A 108 4.52 -14.73 32.87
CA ILE A 108 5.11 -14.01 34.00
C ILE A 108 5.00 -14.84 35.27
N LYS A 109 6.12 -14.95 35.97
CA LYS A 109 6.19 -15.45 37.33
C LYS A 109 6.31 -14.25 38.26
N SER A 110 5.33 -14.00 39.13
CA SER A 110 5.50 -12.99 40.19
C SER A 110 6.10 -13.65 41.43
N GLU A 111 7.27 -13.15 41.84
CA GLU A 111 7.76 -13.34 43.20
C GLU A 111 7.00 -12.38 44.14
N GLU A 112 7.05 -12.62 45.45
CA GLU A 112 6.36 -11.78 46.42
C GLU A 112 6.91 -10.34 46.41
N THR A 113 6.20 -9.41 45.74
CA THR A 113 6.54 -7.99 45.75
C THR A 113 5.60 -7.25 46.71
N GLN A 114 6.11 -6.28 47.48
CA GLN A 114 5.30 -5.44 48.38
C GLN A 114 4.44 -4.40 47.63
N SER A 115 4.45 -4.39 46.30
CA SER A 115 3.73 -3.41 45.47
C SER A 115 3.25 -4.04 44.17
N ALA A 116 2.12 -3.56 43.67
CA ALA A 116 1.55 -3.98 42.39
C ALA A 116 2.52 -3.62 41.25
N VAL A 117 2.83 -4.59 40.40
CA VAL A 117 3.68 -4.41 39.22
C VAL A 117 2.78 -4.42 37.98
N THR A 118 3.02 -3.48 37.07
CA THR A 118 2.34 -3.46 35.76
C THR A 118 3.22 -4.15 34.73
N HIS A 119 2.62 -5.05 33.98
CA HIS A 119 3.24 -5.76 32.88
C HIS A 119 2.59 -5.37 31.56
N THR A 120 3.35 -5.43 30.48
CA THR A 120 2.86 -5.12 29.14
C THR A 120 3.16 -6.23 28.14
N PHE A 121 2.28 -6.37 27.17
CA PHE A 121 2.42 -7.21 25.98
C PHE A 121 1.87 -6.43 24.78
N SER A 122 2.49 -6.59 23.62
CA SER A 122 1.92 -6.05 22.39
C SER A 122 2.16 -6.97 21.21
N CYS A 123 1.19 -7.01 20.31
CA CYS A 123 1.26 -7.72 19.04
C CYS A 123 0.84 -6.76 17.93
N ASP A 124 1.66 -6.66 16.89
CA ASP A 124 1.46 -5.76 15.75
C ASP A 124 1.28 -6.58 14.46
N GLY A 125 0.93 -5.92 13.35
CA GLY A 125 0.67 -6.58 12.06
C GLY A 125 -0.63 -7.41 12.04
N LEU A 126 -1.57 -7.08 12.93
CA LEU A 126 -2.87 -7.75 13.02
C LEU A 126 -3.83 -7.12 12.01
N ALA A 127 -4.42 -7.91 11.13
CA ALA A 127 -5.47 -7.38 10.26
C ALA A 127 -6.78 -7.18 11.03
N LYS A 128 -7.69 -6.39 10.47
CA LYS A 128 -9.07 -6.28 10.95
C LYS A 128 -9.66 -7.67 11.25
N GLY A 129 -10.25 -7.85 12.43
CA GLY A 129 -10.77 -9.16 12.82
C GLY A 129 -11.13 -9.28 14.29
N THR A 130 -11.60 -10.48 14.65
CA THR A 130 -11.94 -10.85 16.03
C THR A 130 -10.82 -11.64 16.66
N TYR A 131 -10.45 -11.29 17.88
CA TYR A 131 -9.38 -11.92 18.65
C TYR A 131 -9.84 -12.24 20.07
N TYR A 132 -9.19 -13.21 20.69
CA TYR A 132 -9.38 -13.54 22.10
C TYR A 132 -8.12 -13.22 22.89
N VAL A 133 -8.29 -12.54 24.02
CA VAL A 133 -7.28 -12.43 25.05
C VAL A 133 -7.61 -13.48 26.11
N ARG A 134 -6.67 -14.38 26.37
CA ARG A 134 -6.77 -15.34 27.46
C ARG A 134 -5.86 -14.93 28.58
N LEU A 135 -6.42 -14.70 29.76
CA LEU A 135 -5.66 -14.62 31.01
C LEU A 135 -5.88 -15.93 31.75
N TYR A 136 -4.81 -16.56 32.23
CA TYR A 136 -4.97 -17.79 33.02
C TYR A 136 -3.90 -17.94 34.08
N MET A 137 -4.24 -18.69 35.11
CA MET A 137 -3.41 -18.88 36.28
C MET A 137 -3.35 -20.34 36.73
N GLN A 138 -2.13 -20.86 36.83
CA GLN A 138 -1.91 -22.26 37.20
C GLN A 138 -2.02 -22.53 38.70
N GLN A 139 -1.74 -21.54 39.56
CA GLN A 139 -1.70 -21.73 41.02
C GLN A 139 -2.23 -20.50 41.76
N LYS A 140 -2.93 -20.74 42.89
CA LYS A 140 -3.49 -19.75 43.84
C LYS A 140 -4.76 -19.04 43.34
N PHE A 141 -4.99 -17.80 43.79
CA PHE A 141 -6.11 -16.91 43.47
C PHE A 141 -5.64 -15.46 43.55
N GLY A 142 -6.28 -14.54 42.81
CA GLY A 142 -5.93 -13.12 42.86
C GLY A 142 -6.75 -12.27 41.91
N GLY A 143 -6.91 -11.00 42.27
CA GLY A 143 -7.48 -9.99 41.37
C GLY A 143 -6.51 -9.57 40.28
N TYR A 144 -6.98 -8.91 39.23
CA TYR A 144 -6.16 -8.23 38.24
C TYR A 144 -6.87 -7.01 37.67
N THR A 145 -6.09 -6.12 37.07
CA THR A 145 -6.60 -5.13 36.12
C THR A 145 -6.01 -5.41 34.75
N LEU A 146 -6.81 -5.33 33.68
CA LEU A 146 -6.39 -5.50 32.29
C LEU A 146 -6.79 -4.29 31.45
N ASP A 147 -5.80 -3.56 30.97
CA ASP A 147 -5.94 -2.46 30.01
C ASP A 147 -5.79 -3.00 28.59
N TYR A 148 -6.76 -2.71 27.74
CA TYR A 148 -6.74 -3.04 26.31
C TYR A 148 -6.79 -1.80 25.44
N LYS A 149 -5.77 -1.65 24.59
CA LYS A 149 -5.69 -0.59 23.58
C LYS A 149 -5.38 -1.16 22.20
N HIS A 150 -6.15 -0.73 21.21
CA HIS A 150 -5.87 -0.91 19.79
C HIS A 150 -5.30 0.40 19.23
N VAL A 151 -4.18 0.26 18.51
CA VAL A 151 -3.50 1.36 17.81
C VAL A 151 -3.58 1.07 16.31
N PRO A 152 -4.42 1.79 15.55
CA PRO A 152 -4.50 1.61 14.11
C PRO A 152 -3.24 2.15 13.40
N PRO A 153 -2.93 1.70 12.18
CA PRO A 153 -1.86 2.25 11.36
C PRO A 153 -2.08 3.74 11.07
N SER A 154 -0.97 4.46 10.85
CA SER A 154 -1.02 5.91 10.59
C SER A 154 -1.56 6.28 9.21
N LEU A 155 -1.49 5.36 8.24
CA LEU A 155 -2.06 5.52 6.90
C LEU A 155 -3.39 4.82 6.79
N THR A 156 -4.32 5.42 6.04
CA THR A 156 -5.56 4.77 5.62
C THR A 156 -5.25 3.59 4.70
N ASN A 157 -6.02 2.52 4.82
CA ASN A 157 -5.90 1.41 3.88
C ASN A 157 -6.46 1.79 2.51
N ASP A 158 -5.98 1.12 1.47
CA ASP A 158 -6.57 1.20 0.15
C ASP A 158 -7.85 0.32 0.07
N PRO A 159 -8.65 0.46 -1.01
CA PRO A 159 -9.86 -0.33 -1.17
C PRO A 159 -9.58 -1.80 -1.50
N GLU A 160 -10.03 -2.69 -0.61
CA GLU A 160 -9.89 -4.15 -0.71
C GLU A 160 -11.20 -4.84 -1.13
N PRO A 161 -11.17 -6.00 -1.82
CA PRO A 161 -9.99 -6.76 -2.23
C PRO A 161 -9.32 -6.21 -3.50
N ASN A 162 -8.00 -6.15 -3.54
CA ASN A 162 -7.21 -5.75 -4.74
C ASN A 162 -6.01 -6.70 -5.02
N ASP A 163 -5.99 -7.87 -4.39
CA ASP A 163 -4.97 -8.93 -4.50
C ASP A 163 -4.65 -9.42 -5.92
N LYS A 164 -5.49 -9.08 -6.90
CA LYS A 164 -5.39 -9.57 -8.28
C LYS A 164 -5.56 -8.43 -9.30
N PRO A 165 -5.01 -8.58 -10.52
CA PRO A 165 -5.17 -7.59 -11.58
C PRO A 165 -6.62 -7.28 -11.93
N GLU A 166 -7.52 -8.26 -11.86
CA GLU A 166 -8.94 -8.09 -12.21
C GLU A 166 -9.70 -7.21 -11.20
N THR A 167 -9.18 -7.15 -9.97
CA THR A 167 -9.71 -6.32 -8.88
C THR A 167 -8.91 -5.04 -8.67
N ALA A 168 -7.99 -4.71 -9.59
CA ALA A 168 -7.06 -3.61 -9.42
C ALA A 168 -7.76 -2.25 -9.27
N VAL A 169 -7.26 -1.45 -8.34
CA VAL A 169 -7.80 -0.12 -8.04
C VAL A 169 -7.27 0.90 -9.06
N LYS A 170 -8.14 1.74 -9.61
CA LYS A 170 -7.69 2.78 -10.56
C LYS A 170 -6.81 3.82 -9.86
N LEU A 171 -5.60 4.01 -10.37
CA LEU A 171 -4.68 5.06 -9.94
C LEU A 171 -4.64 6.18 -11.00
N ASN A 172 -4.89 7.41 -10.59
CA ASN A 172 -4.95 8.56 -11.49
C ASN A 172 -3.66 9.37 -11.40
N SER A 173 -3.21 9.91 -12.54
CA SER A 173 -1.98 10.71 -12.60
C SER A 173 -2.05 11.94 -11.68
N GLY A 174 -1.01 12.16 -10.88
CA GLY A 174 -0.85 13.25 -9.92
C GLY A 174 -1.67 13.12 -8.64
N LYS A 175 -2.26 11.94 -8.37
CA LYS A 175 -3.01 11.67 -7.15
C LYS A 175 -2.31 10.60 -6.31
N GLN A 176 -1.78 11.04 -5.18
CA GLN A 176 -1.24 10.14 -4.18
C GLN A 176 -2.36 9.31 -3.53
N VAL A 177 -2.13 8.02 -3.38
CA VAL A 177 -2.93 7.07 -2.60
C VAL A 177 -2.10 6.55 -1.42
N SER A 178 -2.76 5.88 -0.48
CA SER A 178 -2.12 5.11 0.58
C SER A 178 -2.73 3.72 0.62
N GLY A 179 -1.93 2.76 1.04
CA GLY A 179 -2.35 1.37 1.23
C GLY A 179 -1.52 0.69 2.30
N ARG A 180 -1.82 -0.57 2.57
CA ARG A 180 -1.15 -1.36 3.60
C ARG A 180 -0.90 -2.75 3.04
N LEU A 181 0.17 -3.38 3.50
CA LEU A 181 0.51 -4.75 3.14
C LEU A 181 1.02 -5.51 4.36
N GLY A 182 0.86 -6.83 4.31
CA GLY A 182 1.44 -7.79 5.26
C GLY A 182 0.64 -7.98 6.54
N TYR A 183 -0.49 -7.29 6.71
CA TYR A 183 -1.39 -7.51 7.83
C TYR A 183 -2.08 -8.86 7.70
N ARG A 184 -2.20 -9.58 8.82
CA ARG A 184 -2.58 -11.00 8.81
C ARG A 184 -3.74 -11.33 9.73
N TYR A 185 -4.75 -12.02 9.18
CA TYR A 185 -5.82 -12.66 9.93
C TYR A 185 -6.07 -14.09 9.43
N HIS A 186 -6.04 -15.07 10.33
CA HIS A 186 -6.12 -16.49 10.01
C HIS A 186 -5.05 -16.95 9.03
N ASP A 187 -5.49 -17.55 7.94
CA ASP A 187 -4.69 -18.10 6.86
C ASP A 187 -4.52 -17.08 5.73
N TYR A 188 -5.11 -15.89 5.87
CA TYR A 188 -4.97 -14.76 4.95
C TYR A 188 -3.89 -13.79 5.43
N THR A 189 -3.04 -13.39 4.50
CA THR A 189 -2.13 -12.26 4.63
C THR A 189 -2.32 -11.45 3.38
N ASP A 190 -2.67 -10.18 3.53
CA ASP A 190 -2.67 -9.26 2.42
C ASP A 190 -1.22 -9.07 1.95
N LYS A 191 -0.96 -9.45 0.70
CA LYS A 191 0.40 -9.55 0.14
C LYS A 191 0.57 -8.74 -1.13
N TYR A 192 -0.52 -8.35 -1.77
CA TYR A 192 -0.49 -7.82 -3.12
C TYR A 192 -1.50 -6.70 -3.26
N ASP A 193 -1.03 -5.53 -3.67
CA ASP A 193 -1.90 -4.47 -4.15
C ASP A 193 -1.72 -4.32 -5.64
N HIS A 194 -2.81 -4.45 -6.38
CA HIS A 194 -2.83 -4.13 -7.80
C HIS A 194 -3.51 -2.80 -8.03
N TYR A 195 -2.80 -1.88 -8.68
CA TYR A 195 -3.35 -0.65 -9.22
C TYR A 195 -3.38 -0.70 -10.74
N LYS A 196 -4.36 -0.03 -11.33
CA LYS A 196 -4.52 0.10 -12.78
C LYS A 196 -4.32 1.55 -13.21
N ILE A 197 -3.41 1.78 -14.15
CA ILE A 197 -3.18 3.09 -14.78
C ILE A 197 -3.52 3.02 -16.27
N VAL A 198 -3.97 4.14 -16.82
CA VAL A 198 -4.23 4.30 -18.25
C VAL A 198 -3.39 5.46 -18.75
N LEU A 199 -2.59 5.19 -19.77
CA LEU A 199 -1.84 6.18 -20.53
C LEU A 199 -2.69 6.55 -21.73
N GLU A 200 -3.12 7.81 -21.80
CA GLU A 200 -3.91 8.32 -22.92
C GLU A 200 -3.07 8.67 -24.16
N ASP A 201 -1.75 8.73 -23.97
CA ASP A 201 -0.75 9.05 -24.98
C ASP A 201 0.54 8.26 -24.71
N ASP A 202 1.44 8.17 -25.67
CA ASP A 202 2.76 7.56 -25.48
C ASP A 202 3.61 8.42 -24.54
N GLY A 203 4.48 7.78 -23.75
CA GLY A 203 5.36 8.51 -22.86
C GLY A 203 6.03 7.68 -21.78
N LYS A 204 6.26 8.34 -20.65
CA LYS A 204 6.95 7.81 -19.47
C LYS A 204 6.00 7.74 -18.28
N VAL A 205 6.07 6.64 -17.55
CA VAL A 205 5.47 6.50 -16.22
C VAL A 205 6.53 6.82 -15.18
N GLU A 206 6.19 7.71 -14.25
CA GLU A 206 6.95 7.98 -13.03
C GLU A 206 6.11 7.52 -11.83
N LEU A 207 6.70 6.69 -10.96
CA LEU A 207 6.12 6.26 -9.70
C LEU A 207 6.95 6.83 -8.55
N ALA A 208 6.28 7.32 -7.51
CA ALA A 208 6.90 7.78 -6.29
C ALA A 208 6.18 7.21 -5.08
N TRP A 209 6.91 6.71 -4.07
CA TRP A 209 6.29 6.07 -2.91
C TRP A 209 7.12 6.25 -1.65
N SER A 210 6.51 5.96 -0.50
CA SER A 210 7.17 5.93 0.81
C SER A 210 6.61 4.81 1.67
N LEU A 211 7.36 4.36 2.68
CA LEU A 211 6.94 3.34 3.64
C LEU A 211 6.84 3.94 5.05
N THR A 212 5.87 3.49 5.85
CA THR A 212 5.74 3.91 7.26
C THR A 212 6.44 2.98 8.24
N ALA A 213 6.60 1.70 7.90
CA ALA A 213 7.26 0.72 8.73
C ALA A 213 8.76 0.66 8.44
N THR A 214 9.58 0.73 9.50
CA THR A 214 11.05 0.70 9.42
C THR A 214 11.65 -0.69 9.16
N GLN A 215 10.82 -1.70 8.91
CA GLN A 215 11.26 -3.07 8.59
C GLN A 215 10.52 -3.70 7.39
N ALA A 216 9.66 -2.97 6.68
CA ALA A 216 8.95 -3.52 5.51
C ALA A 216 9.90 -3.73 4.31
N HIS A 217 9.74 -4.85 3.60
CA HIS A 217 10.47 -5.18 2.37
C HIS A 217 9.50 -5.46 1.24
N TYR A 218 9.31 -4.47 0.36
CA TYR A 218 8.31 -4.50 -0.71
C TYR A 218 8.97 -4.41 -2.08
N TRP A 219 8.23 -4.82 -3.09
CA TRP A 219 8.56 -4.58 -4.49
C TRP A 219 7.47 -3.76 -5.14
N ILE A 220 7.86 -2.90 -6.07
CA ILE A 220 6.94 -2.22 -6.98
C ILE A 220 7.29 -2.59 -8.42
N GLU A 221 6.29 -2.94 -9.19
CA GLU A 221 6.45 -3.48 -10.54
C GLU A 221 5.43 -2.88 -11.49
N LEU A 222 5.83 -2.64 -12.73
CA LEU A 222 4.96 -2.15 -13.79
C LEU A 222 4.80 -3.23 -14.86
N TYR A 223 3.55 -3.56 -15.19
CA TYR A 223 3.19 -4.57 -16.19
C TYR A 223 2.25 -3.98 -17.24
N GLU A 224 2.32 -4.50 -18.46
CA GLU A 224 1.27 -4.28 -19.47
C GLU A 224 0.00 -5.06 -19.13
N ASP A 225 -1.19 -4.54 -19.48
CA ASP A 225 -2.48 -5.22 -19.31
C ASP A 225 -2.75 -6.24 -20.42
N LYS A 226 -2.12 -7.41 -20.32
CA LYS A 226 -2.31 -8.53 -21.25
C LYS A 226 -2.78 -9.77 -20.49
N ASP A 227 -4.09 -10.03 -20.56
CA ASP A 227 -4.75 -11.14 -19.85
C ASP A 227 -4.45 -11.12 -18.33
N GLY A 228 -4.44 -9.91 -17.73
CA GLY A 228 -3.94 -9.68 -16.37
C GLY A 228 -2.55 -9.07 -16.40
N LEU A 229 -1.55 -9.73 -15.81
CA LEU A 229 -0.16 -9.25 -15.85
C LEU A 229 0.55 -9.77 -17.10
N GLY A 230 0.78 -8.87 -18.05
CA GLY A 230 1.55 -9.09 -19.27
C GLY A 230 3.06 -8.97 -19.07
N SER A 231 3.73 -8.35 -20.05
CA SER A 231 5.17 -8.11 -19.98
C SER A 231 5.51 -7.16 -18.83
N GLN A 232 6.52 -7.51 -18.01
CA GLN A 232 7.06 -6.59 -17.01
C GLN A 232 7.89 -5.51 -17.69
N ARG A 233 7.53 -4.24 -17.46
CA ARG A 233 8.21 -3.05 -17.99
C ARG A 233 9.26 -2.49 -17.04
N GLY A 234 9.11 -2.76 -15.75
CA GLY A 234 10.20 -2.61 -14.80
C GLY A 234 9.79 -2.98 -13.39
N SER A 235 10.79 -2.96 -12.52
CA SER A 235 10.68 -3.46 -11.15
C SER A 235 11.69 -2.75 -10.27
N LYS A 236 11.32 -2.51 -9.01
CA LYS A 236 12.21 -1.96 -8.00
C LYS A 236 11.91 -2.58 -6.64
N HIS A 237 12.94 -3.13 -6.02
CA HIS A 237 12.92 -3.57 -4.62
C HIS A 237 13.06 -2.37 -3.69
N ILE A 238 12.44 -2.48 -2.52
CA ILE A 238 12.45 -1.47 -1.48
C ILE A 238 12.63 -2.20 -0.16
N SER A 239 13.65 -1.81 0.59
CA SER A 239 13.84 -2.28 1.96
C SER A 239 13.80 -1.12 2.94
N ALA A 240 13.27 -1.37 4.13
CA ALA A 240 13.21 -0.31 5.12
C ALA A 240 14.59 0.11 5.69
N GLU A 241 15.64 -0.67 5.50
CA GLU A 241 17.02 -0.22 5.75
C GLU A 241 17.42 0.95 4.83
N GLU A 242 16.87 1.02 3.62
CA GLU A 242 17.00 2.18 2.71
C GLU A 242 16.13 3.36 3.15
N THR A 243 15.16 3.15 4.04
CA THR A 243 14.14 4.15 4.47
C THR A 243 14.47 4.91 5.76
N LYS A 244 15.66 4.71 6.36
CA LYS A 244 16.07 5.39 7.62
C LYS A 244 15.94 6.93 7.59
N ASN A 245 15.68 7.53 6.43
CA ASN A 245 15.32 8.94 6.27
C ASN A 245 14.09 9.14 5.38
N ALA A 246 12.88 8.69 5.77
CA ALA A 246 11.59 9.08 5.16
C ALA A 246 11.65 9.30 3.63
N ALA A 247 12.34 8.39 2.92
CA ALA A 247 12.82 8.68 1.59
C ALA A 247 11.66 8.45 0.63
N ILE A 248 11.30 9.48 -0.13
CA ILE A 248 10.48 9.28 -1.31
C ILE A 248 11.34 8.48 -2.29
N HIS A 249 10.95 7.25 -2.56
CA HIS A 249 11.58 6.40 -3.55
C HIS A 249 10.90 6.65 -4.89
N THR A 250 11.67 6.59 -5.98
CA THR A 250 11.16 6.79 -7.32
C THR A 250 11.55 5.67 -8.27
N PHE A 251 10.71 5.41 -9.25
CA PHE A 251 10.94 4.51 -10.37
C PHE A 251 10.35 5.16 -11.61
N SER A 252 11.04 5.07 -12.74
CA SER A 252 10.53 5.59 -14.00
C SER A 252 10.75 4.59 -15.12
N CYS A 253 9.76 4.45 -15.99
CA CYS A 253 9.82 3.61 -17.18
C CYS A 253 9.36 4.44 -18.39
N ASP A 254 10.23 4.56 -19.39
CA ASP A 254 10.01 5.31 -20.63
C ASP A 254 9.73 4.37 -21.82
N GLY A 255 9.38 4.91 -22.98
CA GLY A 255 9.08 4.13 -24.18
C GLY A 255 7.79 3.30 -24.06
N LEU A 256 6.84 3.76 -23.23
CA LEU A 256 5.55 3.12 -23.04
C LEU A 256 4.56 3.69 -24.06
N ALA A 257 4.02 2.83 -24.93
CA ALA A 257 2.96 3.29 -25.83
C ALA A 257 1.66 3.52 -25.05
N LYS A 258 0.77 4.33 -25.63
CA LYS A 258 -0.62 4.50 -25.16
C LYS A 258 -1.22 3.14 -24.85
N GLY A 259 -1.79 2.99 -23.66
CA GLY A 259 -2.32 1.71 -23.24
C GLY A 259 -2.64 1.65 -21.76
N THR A 260 -2.97 0.44 -21.33
CA THR A 260 -3.35 0.15 -19.96
C THR A 260 -2.27 -0.69 -19.29
N TYR A 261 -1.93 -0.35 -18.06
CA TYR A 261 -0.84 -0.97 -17.31
C TYR A 261 -1.27 -1.23 -15.88
N TYR A 262 -0.67 -2.25 -15.25
CA TYR A 262 -0.80 -2.52 -13.83
C TYR A 262 0.46 -2.11 -13.09
N VAL A 263 0.27 -1.45 -11.95
CA VAL A 263 1.30 -1.28 -10.93
C VAL A 263 1.00 -2.31 -9.84
N ARG A 264 1.91 -3.24 -9.63
CA ARG A 264 1.82 -4.22 -8.54
C ARG A 264 2.76 -3.83 -7.43
N LEU A 265 2.23 -3.60 -6.23
CA LEU A 265 3.02 -3.61 -5.02
C LEU A 265 2.87 -4.97 -4.38
N TYR A 266 3.96 -5.54 -3.88
CA TYR A 266 3.85 -6.78 -3.11
C TYR A 266 4.82 -6.84 -1.96
N MET A 267 4.38 -7.50 -0.89
CA MET A 267 5.15 -7.72 0.30
C MET A 267 6.03 -8.95 0.18
N GLN A 268 7.34 -8.77 0.36
CA GLN A 268 8.30 -9.85 0.48
C GLN A 268 8.52 -10.25 1.94
N GLN A 269 8.67 -9.26 2.83
CA GLN A 269 8.83 -9.48 4.26
C GLN A 269 8.19 -8.35 5.08
N ASN A 270 7.71 -8.73 6.27
CA ASN A 270 7.10 -7.86 7.28
C ASN A 270 5.83 -7.15 6.77
N PHE A 271 5.32 -6.20 7.55
CA PHE A 271 4.07 -5.48 7.27
C PHE A 271 4.29 -3.97 7.42
N GLY A 272 3.34 -3.18 6.93
CA GLY A 272 3.43 -1.72 6.99
C GLY A 272 2.60 -1.02 5.92
N GLY A 273 2.40 0.27 6.12
CA GLY A 273 1.73 1.13 5.16
C GLY A 273 2.69 1.72 4.12
N TYR A 274 2.14 2.08 2.97
CA TYR A 274 2.83 2.84 1.94
C TYR A 274 1.98 4.00 1.42
N THR A 275 2.65 5.02 0.88
CA THR A 275 2.02 5.98 -0.04
C THR A 275 2.49 5.70 -1.46
N LEU A 276 1.66 5.95 -2.46
CA LEU A 276 2.00 5.77 -3.87
C LEU A 276 1.44 6.93 -4.69
N ASP A 277 2.29 7.56 -5.50
CA ASP A 277 1.93 8.54 -6.50
C ASP A 277 2.38 8.05 -7.88
N TYR A 278 1.58 8.39 -8.88
CA TYR A 278 1.81 8.06 -10.28
C TYR A 278 1.74 9.34 -11.09
N LYS A 279 2.67 9.52 -12.01
CA LYS A 279 2.63 10.59 -13.00
C LYS A 279 2.89 10.04 -14.40
N HIS A 280 1.98 10.37 -15.32
CA HIS A 280 2.23 10.23 -16.74
C HIS A 280 2.95 11.47 -17.26
N VAL A 281 4.06 11.27 -17.97
CA VAL A 281 4.75 12.31 -18.73
C VAL A 281 4.62 11.97 -20.22
N PRO A 282 3.65 12.58 -20.93
CA PRO A 282 3.48 12.34 -22.36
C PRO A 282 4.71 12.76 -23.18
N SER A 283 4.88 12.14 -24.34
CA SER A 283 5.87 12.55 -25.33
C SER A 283 5.63 13.99 -25.79
N THR A 284 6.71 14.75 -25.97
CA THR A 284 6.65 16.17 -26.37
C THR A 284 6.32 16.36 -27.85
N PHE A 285 6.59 15.35 -28.68
CA PHE A 285 6.25 15.38 -30.10
C PHE A 285 4.85 14.82 -30.30
N LYS A 286 4.13 15.36 -31.29
CA LYS A 286 2.89 14.75 -31.75
C LYS A 286 3.22 13.42 -32.43
N ASN A 287 2.42 12.38 -32.19
CA ASN A 287 2.54 11.16 -32.97
C ASN A 287 2.10 11.40 -34.42
N ASP A 288 2.70 10.68 -35.35
CA ASP A 288 2.26 10.66 -36.72
C ASP A 288 1.09 9.67 -36.90
N ALA A 289 0.77 9.34 -38.14
CA ALA A 289 -0.43 8.59 -38.47
C ALA A 289 -0.11 7.10 -38.66
N GLU A 290 -0.32 6.33 -37.61
CA GLU A 290 -0.14 4.87 -37.64
C GLU A 290 -1.30 4.11 -38.33
N SER A 291 -1.06 2.97 -38.99
CA SER A 291 0.23 2.27 -39.13
C SER A 291 1.00 2.72 -40.39
N ASN A 292 2.25 3.17 -40.22
CA ASN A 292 3.15 3.55 -41.31
C ASN A 292 4.40 2.64 -41.41
N ASP A 293 4.44 1.54 -40.64
CA ASP A 293 5.64 0.70 -40.41
C ASP A 293 6.20 -0.04 -41.62
N LYS A 294 5.61 0.16 -42.80
CA LYS A 294 5.97 -0.55 -44.03
C LYS A 294 5.98 0.40 -45.22
N PRO A 295 6.85 0.17 -46.22
CA PRO A 295 6.94 0.99 -47.42
C PRO A 295 5.60 1.15 -48.15
N GLU A 296 4.75 0.12 -48.16
CA GLU A 296 3.46 0.14 -48.86
C GLU A 296 2.44 1.07 -48.16
N LYS A 297 2.66 1.37 -46.89
CA LYS A 297 1.84 2.29 -46.08
C LYS A 297 2.46 3.68 -45.96
N ALA A 298 3.55 3.94 -46.68
CA ALA A 298 4.30 5.17 -46.52
C ALA A 298 3.44 6.44 -46.74
N VAL A 299 3.57 7.39 -45.82
CA VAL A 299 2.82 8.65 -45.85
C VAL A 299 3.50 9.64 -46.80
N LEU A 300 2.73 10.35 -47.62
CA LEU A 300 3.27 11.36 -48.54
C LEU A 300 3.84 12.56 -47.76
N LEU A 301 5.14 12.79 -47.89
CA LEU A 301 5.83 13.97 -47.38
C LEU A 301 6.04 14.97 -48.53
N ASN A 302 5.24 16.04 -48.54
CA ASN A 302 5.35 17.09 -49.55
C ASN A 302 6.55 18.00 -49.28
N SER A 303 7.17 18.50 -50.35
CA SER A 303 8.30 19.44 -50.26
C SER A 303 7.97 20.67 -49.40
N GLY A 304 8.92 21.07 -48.55
CA GLY A 304 8.78 22.20 -47.63
C GLY A 304 7.84 21.97 -46.45
N LYS A 305 7.32 20.76 -46.26
CA LYS A 305 6.50 20.39 -45.09
C LYS A 305 7.32 19.67 -44.04
N GLN A 306 6.90 19.85 -42.79
CA GLN A 306 7.44 19.13 -41.63
C GLN A 306 6.44 18.07 -41.18
N VAL A 307 6.96 16.92 -40.77
CA VAL A 307 6.23 15.86 -40.06
C VAL A 307 6.85 15.67 -38.67
N SER A 308 6.10 15.06 -37.76
CA SER A 308 6.55 14.68 -36.43
C SER A 308 5.96 13.32 -36.14
N GLY A 309 6.80 12.40 -35.66
CA GLY A 309 6.44 11.01 -35.36
C GLY A 309 7.15 10.53 -34.09
N ARG A 310 6.90 9.28 -33.70
CA ARG A 310 7.34 8.74 -32.41
C ARG A 310 7.78 7.28 -32.49
N LEU A 311 9.07 7.06 -32.68
CA LEU A 311 9.64 5.72 -32.69
C LEU A 311 10.02 5.22 -31.28
N GLY A 312 9.99 3.90 -31.10
CA GLY A 312 10.50 3.15 -29.94
C GLY A 312 9.49 2.89 -28.84
N TYR A 313 8.26 3.39 -28.97
CA TYR A 313 7.18 3.12 -28.01
C TYR A 313 6.62 1.72 -28.24
N SER A 314 6.40 0.99 -27.14
CA SER A 314 6.00 -0.41 -27.19
C SER A 314 4.84 -0.72 -26.26
N TYR A 315 4.00 -1.66 -26.71
CA TYR A 315 2.90 -2.24 -25.94
C TYR A 315 2.46 -3.57 -26.55
N HIS A 316 2.23 -4.59 -25.71
CA HIS A 316 1.74 -5.92 -26.11
C HIS A 316 2.62 -6.66 -27.13
N GLY A 317 3.92 -6.42 -27.08
CA GLY A 317 4.90 -7.02 -27.98
C GLY A 317 4.99 -6.35 -29.35
N TYR A 318 4.19 -5.32 -29.61
CA TYR A 318 4.43 -4.40 -30.72
C TYR A 318 5.34 -3.28 -30.25
N THR A 319 6.28 -2.89 -31.11
CA THR A 319 7.15 -1.72 -30.93
C THR A 319 7.12 -0.97 -32.25
N ASP A 320 6.81 0.31 -32.19
CA ASP A 320 6.96 1.18 -33.34
C ASP A 320 8.46 1.37 -33.62
N GLN A 321 8.94 0.85 -34.74
CA GLN A 321 10.37 0.81 -35.07
C GLN A 321 10.71 1.55 -36.35
N HIS A 322 9.73 1.82 -37.20
CA HIS A 322 9.98 2.36 -38.52
C HIS A 322 8.85 3.29 -38.94
N ASP A 323 9.21 4.52 -39.33
CA ASP A 323 8.28 5.42 -40.00
C ASP A 323 8.62 5.51 -41.48
N TYR A 324 7.76 5.02 -42.36
CA TYR A 324 7.96 5.18 -43.80
C TYR A 324 7.25 6.42 -44.34
N TYR A 325 8.02 7.28 -45.01
CA TYR A 325 7.52 8.41 -45.77
C TYR A 325 7.89 8.27 -47.24
N LYS A 326 7.02 8.73 -48.14
CA LYS A 326 7.28 8.81 -49.59
C LYS A 326 7.36 10.26 -50.04
N VAL A 327 8.32 10.55 -50.90
CA VAL A 327 8.48 11.85 -51.57
C VAL A 327 8.33 11.65 -53.08
N VAL A 328 7.73 12.63 -53.77
CA VAL A 328 7.61 12.62 -55.24
C VAL A 328 8.47 13.74 -55.79
N LEU A 329 9.35 13.40 -56.74
CA LEU A 329 10.15 14.36 -57.47
C LEU A 329 9.49 14.57 -58.83
N GLU A 330 8.97 15.77 -59.06
CA GLU A 330 8.35 16.13 -60.34
C GLU A 330 9.39 16.42 -61.43
N ASP A 331 10.62 16.79 -61.02
CA ASP A 331 11.76 17.06 -61.89
C ASP A 331 13.06 16.55 -61.24
N ASP A 332 14.09 16.33 -62.07
CA ASP A 332 15.43 15.95 -61.61
C ASP A 332 16.05 17.03 -60.70
N GLY A 333 16.65 16.62 -59.58
CA GLY A 333 17.26 17.57 -58.68
C GLY A 333 17.84 16.99 -57.39
N LYS A 334 18.15 17.89 -56.46
CA LYS A 334 18.67 17.57 -55.13
C LYS A 334 17.51 17.47 -54.13
N VAL A 335 17.52 16.42 -53.31
CA VAL A 335 16.66 16.31 -52.13
C VAL A 335 17.48 16.60 -50.87
N GLU A 336 16.94 17.43 -49.99
CA GLU A 336 17.52 17.75 -48.69
C GLU A 336 16.52 17.40 -47.60
N PHE A 337 17.02 16.75 -46.54
CA PHE A 337 16.24 16.44 -45.34
C PHE A 337 16.84 17.19 -44.16
N ALA A 338 15.97 17.77 -43.34
CA ALA A 338 16.30 18.35 -42.05
C ALA A 338 15.51 17.63 -40.98
N TRP A 339 16.12 17.42 -39.82
CA TRP A 339 15.52 16.72 -38.68
C TRP A 339 15.85 17.44 -37.38
N SER A 340 15.00 17.22 -36.38
CA SER A 340 15.21 17.66 -35.01
C SER A 340 14.80 16.52 -34.10
N LEU A 341 15.62 16.25 -33.09
CA LEU A 341 15.39 15.21 -32.10
C LEU A 341 15.31 15.84 -30.71
N PRO A 342 14.49 15.29 -29.80
CA PRO A 342 14.60 15.65 -28.39
C PRO A 342 15.95 15.20 -27.85
N ALA A 343 16.50 15.97 -26.90
CA ALA A 343 17.70 15.58 -26.15
C ALA A 343 17.42 14.26 -25.39
N THR A 344 17.83 13.15 -25.99
CA THR A 344 17.56 11.78 -25.56
C THR A 344 18.76 10.93 -25.95
N GLN A 345 19.01 9.81 -25.27
CA GLN A 345 20.08 8.87 -25.66
C GLN A 345 19.69 7.98 -26.86
N ALA A 346 18.69 8.38 -27.65
CA ALA A 346 18.15 7.56 -28.73
C ALA A 346 19.00 7.69 -29.99
N HIS A 347 19.09 6.58 -30.72
CA HIS A 347 19.80 6.47 -31.99
C HIS A 347 18.80 6.18 -33.10
N TYR A 348 18.85 6.99 -34.16
CA TYR A 348 17.97 6.89 -35.31
C TYR A 348 18.80 6.75 -36.59
N TRP A 349 18.19 6.16 -37.60
CA TRP A 349 18.69 6.19 -38.97
C TRP A 349 17.62 6.83 -39.86
N ILE A 350 18.06 7.71 -40.74
CA ILE A 350 17.25 8.14 -41.90
C ILE A 350 17.88 7.55 -43.15
N GLU A 351 17.06 6.88 -43.95
CA GLU A 351 17.50 6.18 -45.14
C GLU A 351 16.62 6.57 -46.33
N LEU A 352 17.25 6.82 -47.47
CA LEU A 352 16.57 7.15 -48.71
C LEU A 352 16.71 5.97 -49.66
N PHE A 353 15.58 5.49 -50.17
CA PHE A 353 15.50 4.42 -51.16
C PHE A 353 14.76 4.91 -52.40
N GLU A 354 15.05 4.30 -53.55
CA GLU A 354 14.17 4.44 -54.72
C GLU A 354 12.86 3.70 -54.47
N ALA A 355 11.74 4.24 -54.92
CA ALA A 355 10.47 3.51 -54.88
C ALA A 355 10.39 2.50 -56.04
N LYS A 356 10.19 1.22 -55.74
CA LYS A 356 10.02 0.15 -56.75
C LYS A 356 9.12 -0.96 -56.22
N ASP A 357 7.80 -0.79 -56.31
CA ASP A 357 6.80 -1.67 -55.70
C ASP A 357 7.13 -2.01 -54.22
N GLY A 358 7.61 -1.01 -53.48
CA GLY A 358 8.29 -1.17 -52.19
C GLY A 358 9.61 -0.40 -52.17
N LEU A 359 10.62 -0.93 -51.46
CA LEU A 359 11.97 -0.37 -51.44
C LEU A 359 12.83 -0.94 -52.57
N GLY A 360 13.33 -0.04 -53.42
CA GLY A 360 14.38 -0.29 -54.39
C GLY A 360 15.78 -0.05 -53.82
N SER A 361 16.70 0.44 -54.65
CA SER A 361 18.09 0.68 -54.25
C SER A 361 18.19 1.76 -53.18
N GLN A 362 19.04 1.56 -52.16
CA GLN A 362 19.38 2.61 -51.21
C GLN A 362 20.21 3.69 -51.91
N ARG A 363 19.76 4.94 -51.80
CA ARG A 363 20.42 6.14 -52.34
C ARG A 363 21.13 6.96 -51.27
N GLY A 364 20.77 6.81 -50.01
CA GLY A 364 21.44 7.47 -48.88
C GLY A 364 21.10 6.87 -47.52
N SER A 365 21.97 7.09 -46.55
CA SER A 365 21.77 6.73 -45.14
C SER A 365 22.48 7.75 -44.25
N LYS A 366 21.88 8.07 -43.11
CA LYS A 366 22.51 8.89 -42.08
C LYS A 366 22.11 8.39 -40.70
N HIS A 367 23.10 8.07 -39.88
CA HIS A 367 22.93 7.87 -38.44
C HIS A 367 22.77 9.23 -37.75
N ILE A 368 21.81 9.31 -36.86
CA ILE A 368 21.44 10.49 -36.10
C ILE A 368 21.35 10.10 -34.62
N SER A 369 22.02 10.83 -33.75
CA SER A 369 21.93 10.68 -32.30
C SER A 369 21.78 12.06 -31.67
N ALA A 370 21.00 12.15 -30.60
CA ALA A 370 20.77 13.37 -29.82
C ALA A 370 21.54 13.37 -28.50
#